data_AF-A0A1J5AVC2-F1
#
_entry.id   AF-A0A1J5AVC2-F1
#
_cell.length_a   1.000
_cell.length_b   1.000
_cell.length_c   1.000
_cell.angle_alpha   90.00
_cell.angle_beta   90.00
_cell.angle_gamma   90.00
#
_symmetry.space_group_name_H-M   'P 1'
#
loop_
_entity.id
_entity.type
_entity.pdbx_description
1 polymer ?
#
loop_
_entity_poly.entity_id
_entity_poly.type
_entity_poly.pdbx_seq_one_letter_code
_entity_poly.pdbx_strand_id
1 'polypeptide(L)'
;MKKGFTLIELLVVITLIGILAVAVLSALNPIEQINKARDAGRRSDAAQIISAIDRYYASNEEFPWNSSTAFGVNKIATIDTAFKVTAEKAGVGICGVAAPGNPTTGVSSDATGCTIDGLLISSSELKSQFGKRKAFRTTPVAEDVFYVIKETNDPSVAVCFIPSSKATRTDWAKLKRVDLAAPDSIIACPAAPAAGDWAVYTTACLVCIPEE
;
A
#
# COMPACT_ATOMS: atom_id res chain seq x y z
N MET A 1 55.63 -16.37 26.32
CA MET A 1 55.25 -17.30 25.23
C MET A 1 53.74 -17.20 25.04
N LYS A 2 53.26 -16.75 23.87
CA LYS A 2 51.80 -16.70 23.59
C LYS A 2 51.36 -18.11 23.20
N LYS A 3 50.49 -18.74 23.99
CA LYS A 3 49.85 -20.01 23.62
C LYS A 3 48.97 -19.74 22.39
N GLY A 4 49.30 -20.37 21.27
CA GLY A 4 48.47 -20.34 20.07
C GLY A 4 47.24 -21.22 20.26
N PHE A 5 46.12 -20.80 19.68
CA PHE A 5 44.91 -21.63 19.60
C PHE A 5 45.20 -22.93 18.87
N THR A 6 44.64 -24.04 19.34
CA THR A 6 44.77 -25.32 18.66
C THR A 6 43.83 -25.39 17.46
N LEU A 7 44.26 -26.07 16.39
CA LEU A 7 43.42 -26.26 15.20
C LEU A 7 42.11 -27.00 15.53
N ILE A 8 42.15 -27.89 16.54
CA ILE A 8 40.96 -28.65 16.96
C ILE A 8 39.94 -27.78 17.70
N GLU A 9 40.39 -26.81 18.51
CA GLU A 9 39.48 -25.85 19.15
C GLU A 9 38.74 -25.03 18.10
N LEU A 10 39.45 -24.55 17.08
CA LEU A 10 38.83 -23.73 16.04
C LEU A 10 37.84 -24.57 15.21
N LEU A 11 38.15 -25.85 14.96
CA LEU A 11 37.27 -26.77 14.25
C LEU A 11 35.98 -27.08 15.02
N VAL A 12 36.05 -27.33 16.33
CA VAL A 12 34.84 -27.60 17.14
C VAL A 12 33.97 -26.34 17.27
N VAL A 13 34.57 -25.16 17.31
CA VAL A 13 33.82 -23.90 17.41
C VAL A 13 33.04 -23.61 16.14
N ILE A 14 33.64 -23.77 14.95
CA ILE A 14 32.93 -23.53 13.69
C ILE A 14 31.79 -24.54 13.47
N THR A 15 31.95 -25.79 13.92
CA THR A 15 30.88 -26.80 13.82
C THR A 15 29.74 -26.48 14.78
N LEU A 16 30.05 -26.07 16.02
CA LEU A 16 29.05 -25.66 17.00
C LEU A 16 28.25 -24.43 16.52
N ILE A 17 28.95 -23.42 15.99
CA ILE A 17 28.32 -22.22 15.43
C ILE A 17 27.42 -22.60 14.25
N GLY A 18 27.86 -23.51 13.38
CA GLY A 18 27.05 -24.00 12.26
C GLY A 18 25.74 -24.65 12.69
N ILE A 19 25.77 -25.53 13.71
CA ILE A 19 24.57 -26.21 14.22
C ILE A 19 23.61 -25.21 14.86
N LEU A 20 24.13 -24.31 15.70
CA LEU A 20 23.31 -23.28 16.36
C LEU A 20 22.67 -22.33 15.35
N ALA A 21 23.41 -21.94 14.29
CA ALA A 21 22.88 -21.07 13.24
C ALA A 21 21.67 -21.70 12.51
N VAL A 22 21.73 -23.00 12.19
CA VAL A 22 20.61 -23.71 11.54
C VAL A 22 19.41 -23.80 12.47
N ALA A 23 19.63 -24.12 13.76
CA ALA A 23 18.55 -24.21 14.74
C ALA A 23 17.80 -22.87 14.92
N VAL A 24 18.55 -21.75 15.02
CA VAL A 24 17.97 -20.40 15.13
C VAL A 24 17.19 -20.02 13.87
N LEU A 25 17.74 -20.30 12.68
CA LEU A 25 17.07 -19.97 11.41
C LEU A 25 15.80 -20.81 11.19
N SER A 26 15.74 -22.04 11.70
CA SER A 26 14.53 -22.86 11.68
C SER A 26 13.45 -22.33 12.62
N ALA A 27 13.82 -21.71 13.74
CA ALA A 27 12.88 -21.16 14.71
C ALA A 27 12.30 -19.81 14.24
N LEU A 28 13.12 -18.98 13.58
CA LEU A 28 12.71 -17.69 13.04
C LEU A 28 12.30 -17.87 11.59
N ASN A 29 10.99 -17.99 11.30
CA ASN A 29 10.50 -18.00 9.91
C ASN A 29 10.86 -16.66 9.22
N PRO A 30 11.94 -16.60 8.42
CA PRO A 30 12.51 -15.31 7.99
C PRO A 30 11.63 -14.67 6.92
N ILE A 31 10.93 -15.49 6.14
CA ILE A 31 9.97 -15.06 5.12
C ILE A 31 8.81 -14.31 5.79
N GLU A 32 8.30 -14.83 6.90
CA GLU A 32 7.20 -14.18 7.63
C GLU A 32 7.63 -12.84 8.24
N GLN A 33 8.87 -12.74 8.74
CA GLN A 33 9.38 -11.47 9.26
C GLN A 33 9.52 -10.41 8.15
N ILE A 34 10.00 -10.80 6.97
CA ILE A 34 10.08 -9.91 5.81
C ILE A 34 8.66 -9.45 5.40
N ASN A 35 7.69 -10.34 5.40
CA ASN A 35 6.31 -9.99 5.06
C ASN A 35 5.68 -9.05 6.10
N LYS A 36 5.93 -9.25 7.39
CA LYS A 36 5.52 -8.31 8.45
C LYS A 36 6.15 -6.92 8.26
N ALA A 37 7.44 -6.87 7.93
CA ALA A 37 8.12 -5.61 7.64
C ALA A 37 7.53 -4.89 6.42
N ARG A 38 7.16 -5.65 5.37
CA ARG A 38 6.47 -5.10 4.18
C ARG A 38 5.09 -4.53 4.54
N ASP A 39 4.30 -5.25 5.32
CA ASP A 39 2.99 -4.76 5.76
C ASP A 39 3.11 -3.51 6.65
N ALA A 40 4.10 -3.45 7.54
CA ALA A 40 4.40 -2.25 8.32
C ALA A 40 4.79 -1.06 7.43
N GLY A 41 5.59 -1.31 6.39
CA GLY A 41 5.90 -0.33 5.35
C GLY A 41 4.63 0.17 4.65
N ARG A 42 3.76 -0.74 4.19
CA ARG A 42 2.50 -0.38 3.53
C ARG A 42 1.55 0.41 4.43
N ARG A 43 1.47 0.09 5.73
CA ARG A 43 0.73 0.90 6.72
C ARG A 43 1.26 2.33 6.82
N SER A 44 2.59 2.48 6.89
CA SER A 44 3.22 3.81 6.89
C SER A 44 2.96 4.57 5.60
N ASP A 45 2.99 3.87 4.46
CA ASP A 45 2.76 4.45 3.15
C ASP A 45 1.31 4.89 2.98
N ALA A 46 0.35 4.07 3.40
CA ALA A 46 -1.07 4.39 3.46
C ALA A 46 -1.34 5.62 4.35
N ALA A 47 -0.76 5.66 5.55
CA ALA A 47 -0.89 6.80 6.45
C ALA A 47 -0.30 8.10 5.86
N GLN A 48 0.80 8.01 5.11
CA GLN A 48 1.38 9.15 4.40
C GLN A 48 0.48 9.66 3.27
N ILE A 49 -0.20 8.77 2.54
CA ILE A 49 -1.16 9.14 1.49
C ILE A 49 -2.33 9.89 2.13
N ILE A 50 -2.94 9.32 3.17
CA ILE A 50 -4.06 9.94 3.90
C ILE A 50 -3.65 11.32 4.40
N SER A 51 -2.51 11.40 5.10
CA SER A 51 -2.03 12.68 5.63
C SER A 51 -1.76 13.72 4.54
N ALA A 52 -1.31 13.31 3.35
CA ALA A 52 -1.10 14.23 2.23
C ALA A 52 -2.43 14.71 1.62
N ILE A 53 -3.41 13.82 1.52
CA ILE A 53 -4.77 14.17 1.07
C ILE A 53 -5.41 15.13 2.07
N ASP A 54 -5.30 14.88 3.37
CA ASP A 54 -5.88 15.72 4.43
C ASP A 54 -5.24 17.12 4.46
N ARG A 55 -3.91 17.22 4.32
CA ARG A 55 -3.23 18.52 4.23
C ARG A 55 -3.61 19.30 2.98
N TYR A 56 -3.73 18.62 1.85
CA TYR A 56 -4.20 19.23 0.61
C TYR A 56 -5.62 19.77 0.80
N TYR A 57 -6.51 18.96 1.38
CA TYR A 57 -7.89 19.34 1.66
C TYR A 57 -7.97 20.53 2.62
N ALA A 58 -7.17 20.53 3.69
CA ALA A 58 -7.12 21.63 4.65
C ALA A 58 -6.69 22.97 4.03
N SER A 59 -5.90 22.94 2.95
CA SER A 59 -5.40 24.14 2.29
C SER A 59 -6.27 24.61 1.12
N ASN A 60 -6.96 23.70 0.43
CA ASN A 60 -7.69 23.98 -0.81
C ASN A 60 -9.21 23.80 -0.68
N GLU A 61 -9.70 23.28 0.45
CA GLU A 61 -11.11 22.94 0.71
C GLU A 61 -11.71 21.94 -0.30
N GLU A 62 -10.85 21.25 -1.05
CA GLU A 62 -11.21 20.26 -2.05
C GLU A 62 -10.24 19.08 -2.02
N PHE A 63 -10.71 17.90 -2.46
CA PHE A 63 -9.86 16.73 -2.57
C PHE A 63 -9.06 16.75 -3.88
N PRO A 64 -7.87 16.10 -3.95
CA PRO A 64 -7.01 16.13 -5.14
C PRO A 64 -7.65 15.61 -6.44
N TRP A 65 -8.68 14.77 -6.32
CA TRP A 65 -9.41 14.23 -7.46
C TRP A 65 -10.50 15.16 -8.00
N ASN A 66 -10.88 16.20 -7.24
CA ASN A 66 -11.87 17.19 -7.68
C ASN A 66 -11.29 18.10 -8.76
N SER A 67 -9.99 18.40 -8.67
CA SER A 67 -9.25 19.21 -9.64
C SER A 67 -8.75 18.42 -10.86
N SER A 68 -9.05 17.11 -10.94
CA SER A 68 -8.55 16.24 -12.00
C SER A 68 -9.59 16.02 -13.11
N THR A 69 -9.20 16.27 -14.36
CA THR A 69 -10.00 15.90 -15.53
C THR A 69 -9.90 14.41 -15.90
N ALA A 70 -9.03 13.65 -15.22
CA ALA A 70 -8.74 12.24 -15.54
C ALA A 70 -9.92 11.29 -15.28
N PHE A 71 -10.94 11.74 -14.53
CA PHE A 71 -12.11 10.93 -14.17
C PHE A 71 -13.35 11.23 -15.04
N GLY A 72 -13.22 12.05 -16.09
CA GLY A 72 -14.35 12.48 -16.90
C GLY A 72 -15.22 13.51 -16.18
N VAL A 73 -15.71 14.49 -16.94
CA VAL A 73 -16.56 15.60 -16.48
C VAL A 73 -17.66 15.16 -15.49
N ASN A 74 -17.78 15.90 -14.37
CA ASN A 74 -18.83 15.86 -13.33
C ASN A 74 -18.54 15.20 -11.97
N LYS A 75 -17.29 14.96 -11.56
CA LYS A 75 -17.00 15.03 -10.11
C LYS A 75 -16.80 16.48 -9.70
N ILE A 76 -17.90 17.23 -9.72
CA ILE A 76 -17.98 18.56 -9.13
C ILE A 76 -17.69 18.42 -7.63
N ALA A 77 -16.62 19.08 -7.17
CA ALA A 77 -16.46 19.86 -5.95
C ALA A 77 -17.47 19.64 -4.79
N THR A 78 -17.77 18.40 -4.42
CA THR A 78 -18.66 18.13 -3.29
C THR A 78 -18.09 17.01 -2.46
N ILE A 79 -17.81 17.36 -1.21
CA ILE A 79 -17.31 16.51 -0.12
C ILE A 79 -18.24 15.30 0.10
N ASP A 80 -19.49 15.39 -0.34
CA ASP A 80 -20.50 14.35 -0.11
C ASP A 80 -20.45 13.21 -1.13
N THR A 81 -19.69 13.34 -2.23
CA THR A 81 -19.60 12.29 -3.25
C THR A 81 -18.58 11.22 -2.87
N ALA A 82 -18.98 9.95 -3.03
CA ALA A 82 -18.06 8.83 -2.86
C ALA A 82 -16.96 8.83 -3.92
N PHE A 83 -15.75 8.39 -3.54
CA PHE A 83 -14.60 8.25 -4.44
C PHE A 83 -13.85 6.95 -4.15
N LYS A 84 -13.66 6.11 -5.18
CA LYS A 84 -13.24 4.71 -5.06
C LYS A 84 -12.36 4.34 -6.24
N VAL A 85 -11.03 4.36 -6.10
CA VAL A 85 -10.08 4.01 -7.19
C VAL A 85 -8.77 3.45 -6.64
N THR A 86 -7.92 2.92 -7.52
CA THR A 86 -6.53 2.60 -7.20
C THR A 86 -5.67 3.86 -7.12
N ALA A 87 -4.72 3.89 -6.19
CA ALA A 87 -3.90 5.07 -5.88
C ALA A 87 -2.96 5.50 -7.03
N GLU A 88 -2.67 4.59 -7.95
CA GLU A 88 -1.87 4.87 -9.16
C GLU A 88 -2.62 5.72 -10.20
N LYS A 89 -3.96 5.76 -10.14
CA LYS A 89 -4.76 6.51 -11.12
C LYS A 89 -4.46 8.00 -11.02
N ALA A 90 -4.27 8.61 -12.18
CA ALA A 90 -4.12 10.05 -12.26
C ALA A 90 -5.36 10.74 -11.67
N GLY A 91 -5.11 11.71 -10.79
CA GLY A 91 -6.15 12.42 -10.04
C GLY A 91 -6.29 12.03 -8.57
N VAL A 92 -5.78 10.88 -8.12
CA VAL A 92 -5.53 10.69 -6.67
C VAL A 92 -4.45 11.66 -6.18
N GLY A 93 -3.61 12.14 -7.12
CA GLY A 93 -2.60 13.16 -6.88
C GLY A 93 -1.20 12.60 -6.67
N ILE A 94 -0.99 11.29 -6.77
CA ILE A 94 0.33 10.66 -6.63
C ILE A 94 1.06 10.63 -7.99
N CYS A 95 0.47 10.00 -9.00
CA CYS A 95 0.96 10.09 -10.38
C CYS A 95 0.14 11.12 -11.18
N GLY A 96 0.79 11.89 -12.05
CA GLY A 96 0.18 12.95 -12.87
C GLY A 96 -0.38 12.48 -14.21
N VAL A 97 -0.60 13.40 -15.16
CA VAL A 97 -0.88 13.08 -16.58
C VAL A 97 0.05 13.88 -17.49
N ALA A 98 0.39 13.33 -18.66
CA ALA A 98 1.31 13.95 -19.61
C ALA A 98 0.74 15.14 -20.40
N ALA A 99 -0.59 15.32 -20.43
CA ALA A 99 -1.22 16.48 -21.07
C ALA A 99 -2.67 16.70 -20.58
N PRO A 100 -3.14 17.96 -20.45
CA PRO A 100 -4.57 18.26 -20.35
C PRO A 100 -5.26 17.81 -21.65
N GLY A 101 -6.28 16.98 -21.55
CA GLY A 101 -7.08 16.56 -22.72
C GLY A 101 -6.72 15.20 -23.34
N ASN A 102 -5.84 14.40 -22.72
CA ASN A 102 -5.87 12.95 -22.93
C ASN A 102 -6.69 12.32 -21.78
N PRO A 103 -7.99 12.03 -21.97
CA PRO A 103 -8.86 11.44 -20.96
C PRO A 103 -8.67 9.93 -20.87
N THR A 104 -7.50 9.40 -21.20
CA THR A 104 -7.20 8.06 -20.72
C THR A 104 -7.04 8.21 -19.22
N THR A 105 -7.99 7.62 -18.51
CA THR A 105 -7.90 6.73 -17.33
C THR A 105 -6.52 6.09 -17.02
N GLY A 106 -5.43 6.68 -17.49
CA GLY A 106 -4.11 6.13 -17.66
C GLY A 106 -3.23 6.46 -16.45
N VAL A 107 -2.46 5.47 -16.07
CA VAL A 107 -1.44 5.56 -15.05
C VAL A 107 -0.22 6.20 -15.70
N SER A 108 0.30 7.33 -15.20
CA SER A 108 1.59 7.86 -15.64
C SER A 108 2.71 7.19 -14.85
N SER A 109 2.80 5.88 -14.95
CA SER A 109 3.88 5.10 -14.36
C SER A 109 4.66 4.33 -15.39
N ASP A 110 5.82 3.83 -14.99
CA ASP A 110 6.62 2.83 -15.69
C ASP A 110 7.08 1.74 -14.69
N ALA A 111 8.06 0.92 -15.06
CA ALA A 111 8.62 -0.10 -14.18
C ALA A 111 9.36 0.47 -12.93
N THR A 112 9.65 1.77 -12.91
CA THR A 112 10.37 2.49 -11.85
C THR A 112 9.44 3.28 -10.92
N GLY A 113 8.21 3.57 -11.35
CA GLY A 113 7.19 4.28 -10.57
C GLY A 113 6.49 5.34 -11.42
N CYS A 114 5.93 6.38 -10.81
CA CYS A 114 5.35 7.50 -11.55
C CYS A 114 6.42 8.16 -12.45
N THR A 115 6.11 8.34 -13.73
CA THR A 115 6.91 9.08 -14.72
C THR A 115 6.64 10.58 -14.65
N ILE A 116 5.46 10.96 -14.14
CA ILE A 116 5.04 12.35 -13.96
C ILE A 116 4.51 12.52 -12.54
N ASP A 117 4.97 13.57 -11.88
CA ASP A 117 4.53 13.93 -10.53
C ASP A 117 3.05 14.36 -10.54
N GLY A 118 2.26 13.77 -9.65
CA GLY A 118 0.86 14.15 -9.45
C GLY A 118 0.70 15.41 -8.60
N LEU A 119 -0.55 15.85 -8.45
CA LEU A 119 -0.90 17.09 -7.76
C LEU A 119 -0.40 17.18 -6.31
N LEU A 120 -0.41 16.08 -5.55
CA LEU A 120 0.10 16.06 -4.17
C LEU A 120 1.62 16.21 -4.12
N ILE A 121 2.33 15.79 -5.16
CA ILE A 121 3.79 15.96 -5.23
C ILE A 121 4.12 17.38 -5.69
N SER A 122 3.42 17.91 -6.70
CA SER A 122 3.65 19.26 -7.21
C SER A 122 3.22 20.36 -6.23
N SER A 123 2.21 20.12 -5.40
CA SER A 123 1.80 21.00 -4.29
C SER A 123 2.66 20.88 -3.04
N SER A 124 3.73 20.06 -3.06
CA SER A 124 4.63 19.82 -1.92
C SER A 124 3.99 19.10 -0.71
N GLU A 125 2.83 18.46 -0.91
CA GLU A 125 2.19 17.64 0.13
C GLU A 125 2.85 16.27 0.29
N LEU A 126 3.53 15.80 -0.74
CA LEU A 126 4.21 14.53 -0.79
C LEU A 126 5.57 14.67 -1.48
N LYS A 127 6.58 13.94 -1.01
CA LYS A 127 7.91 13.94 -1.66
C LYS A 127 7.83 13.19 -2.99
N SER A 128 8.54 13.66 -4.02
CA SER A 128 8.61 12.99 -5.34
C SER A 128 9.12 11.55 -5.28
N GLN A 129 9.95 11.22 -4.28
CA GLN A 129 10.43 9.86 -4.04
C GLN A 129 9.29 8.87 -3.71
N PHE A 130 8.16 9.35 -3.22
CA PHE A 130 7.00 8.52 -2.91
C PHE A 130 6.42 7.88 -4.18
N GLY A 131 6.38 8.63 -5.29
CA GLY A 131 5.93 8.12 -6.58
C GLY A 131 6.82 7.01 -7.16
N LYS A 132 8.03 6.79 -6.63
CA LYS A 132 8.96 5.72 -7.07
C LYS A 132 8.76 4.39 -6.34
N ARG A 133 7.78 4.30 -5.44
CA ARG A 133 7.46 3.07 -4.71
C ARG A 133 6.83 2.03 -5.63
N LYS A 134 6.95 0.75 -5.25
CA LYS A 134 6.46 -0.39 -6.05
C LYS A 134 4.97 -0.32 -6.35
N ALA A 135 4.20 0.27 -5.43
CA ALA A 135 2.77 0.48 -5.54
C ALA A 135 2.33 1.33 -6.75
N PHE A 136 3.24 2.12 -7.31
CA PHE A 136 2.95 3.08 -8.37
C PHE A 136 3.67 2.74 -9.68
N ARG A 137 3.98 1.46 -9.90
CA ARG A 137 4.56 0.96 -11.15
C ARG A 137 3.45 0.56 -12.13
N THR A 138 3.74 0.32 -13.41
CA THR A 138 2.71 -0.02 -14.43
C THR A 138 2.06 -1.39 -14.27
N THR A 139 2.74 -2.31 -13.58
CA THR A 139 2.25 -3.67 -13.33
C THR A 139 2.46 -4.01 -11.86
N PRO A 140 1.78 -3.30 -10.94
CA PRO A 140 1.91 -3.61 -9.53
C PRO A 140 1.34 -5.02 -9.31
N VAL A 141 2.04 -5.81 -8.51
CA VAL A 141 1.44 -7.04 -7.96
C VAL A 141 0.26 -6.60 -7.10
N ALA A 142 -0.85 -7.35 -7.08
CA ALA A 142 -2.05 -6.97 -6.33
C ALA A 142 -1.78 -6.61 -4.86
N GLU A 143 -0.76 -7.23 -4.24
CA GLU A 143 -0.32 -6.93 -2.86
C GLU A 143 0.31 -5.55 -2.67
N ASP A 144 0.83 -4.95 -3.75
CA ASP A 144 1.46 -3.63 -3.71
C ASP A 144 0.48 -2.51 -4.07
N VAL A 145 -0.74 -2.83 -4.50
CA VAL A 145 -1.74 -1.82 -4.87
C VAL A 145 -2.40 -1.22 -3.63
N PHE A 146 -2.47 0.11 -3.59
CA PHE A 146 -3.29 0.86 -2.63
C PHE A 146 -4.64 1.24 -3.26
N TYR A 147 -5.70 1.08 -2.49
CA TYR A 147 -7.06 1.48 -2.85
C TYR A 147 -7.43 2.69 -2.01
N VAL A 148 -7.78 3.80 -2.66
CA VAL A 148 -8.25 5.01 -1.99
C VAL A 148 -9.76 5.03 -2.06
N ILE A 149 -10.38 5.12 -0.90
CA ILE A 149 -11.83 5.01 -0.72
C ILE A 149 -12.28 6.18 0.15
N LYS A 150 -13.37 6.80 -0.27
CA LYS A 150 -14.13 7.79 0.46
C LYS A 150 -15.59 7.43 0.27
N GLU A 151 -16.32 7.27 1.36
CA GLU A 151 -17.75 6.96 1.33
C GLU A 151 -18.59 8.23 1.14
N THR A 152 -19.87 8.03 0.81
CA THR A 152 -20.82 9.13 0.64
C THR A 152 -21.10 9.78 2.00
N ASN A 153 -21.11 11.11 2.06
CA ASN A 153 -21.35 11.89 3.29
C ASN A 153 -20.34 11.66 4.44
N ASP A 154 -19.19 11.01 4.19
CA ASP A 154 -18.12 10.87 5.17
C ASP A 154 -16.88 11.62 4.68
N PRO A 155 -16.40 12.67 5.38
CA PRO A 155 -15.20 13.40 4.98
C PRO A 155 -13.93 12.53 5.03
N SER A 156 -13.95 11.41 5.76
CA SER A 156 -12.80 10.55 5.98
C SER A 156 -12.39 9.81 4.72
N VAL A 157 -11.07 9.71 4.51
CA VAL A 157 -10.48 8.95 3.41
C VAL A 157 -9.78 7.74 3.97
N ALA A 158 -10.16 6.56 3.48
CA ALA A 158 -9.53 5.31 3.80
C ALA A 158 -8.57 4.87 2.69
N VAL A 159 -7.42 4.31 3.09
CA VAL A 159 -6.48 3.66 2.18
C VAL A 159 -6.35 2.19 2.57
N CYS A 160 -6.70 1.30 1.65
CA CYS A 160 -6.68 -0.14 1.86
C CYS A 160 -5.60 -0.82 1.01
N PHE A 161 -5.05 -1.94 1.51
CA PHE A 161 -4.11 -2.79 0.78
C PHE A 161 -4.23 -4.24 1.21
N ILE A 162 -3.76 -5.16 0.36
CA ILE A 162 -3.76 -6.60 0.68
C ILE A 162 -2.51 -6.93 1.52
N PRO A 163 -2.64 -7.50 2.72
CA PRO A 163 -1.49 -7.85 3.56
C PRO A 163 -0.72 -9.05 3.01
N SER A 164 0.60 -9.07 3.18
CA SER A 164 1.48 -10.20 2.81
C SER A 164 1.83 -11.12 3.99
N SER A 165 1.74 -10.65 5.24
CA SER A 165 2.06 -11.43 6.45
C SER A 165 1.00 -12.48 6.74
N LYS A 166 1.42 -13.73 6.96
CA LYS A 166 0.51 -14.81 7.39
C LYS A 166 -0.15 -14.48 8.73
N ALA A 167 0.57 -13.84 9.65
CA ALA A 167 0.00 -13.42 10.93
C ALA A 167 -1.18 -12.45 10.73
N THR A 168 -1.02 -11.44 9.89
CA THR A 168 -2.10 -10.49 9.56
C THR A 168 -3.26 -11.20 8.85
N ARG A 169 -2.97 -12.10 7.92
CA ARG A 169 -3.99 -12.90 7.20
C ARG A 169 -4.75 -13.87 8.12
N THR A 170 -4.13 -14.34 9.19
CA THR A 170 -4.77 -15.26 10.16
C THR A 170 -5.74 -14.51 11.07
N ASP A 171 -5.47 -13.24 11.38
CA ASP A 171 -6.37 -12.34 12.12
C ASP A 171 -7.39 -11.67 11.18
N TRP A 172 -7.98 -12.46 10.28
CA TRP A 172 -8.85 -11.99 9.20
C TRP A 172 -10.10 -11.26 9.71
N ALA A 173 -10.54 -11.54 10.94
CA ALA A 173 -11.71 -10.92 11.55
C ALA A 173 -11.56 -9.40 11.73
N LYS A 174 -10.32 -8.89 11.79
CA LYS A 174 -10.02 -7.44 11.85
C LYS A 174 -9.89 -6.80 10.48
N LEU A 175 -9.84 -7.60 9.42
CA LEU A 175 -9.68 -7.12 8.06
C LEU A 175 -11.04 -6.74 7.46
N LYS A 176 -11.00 -5.94 6.41
CA LYS A 176 -12.18 -5.48 5.68
C LYS A 176 -12.17 -6.04 4.27
N ARG A 177 -13.34 -6.18 3.65
CA ARG A 177 -13.45 -6.45 2.21
C ARG A 177 -13.81 -5.15 1.52
N VAL A 178 -13.13 -4.88 0.40
CA VAL A 178 -13.35 -3.70 -0.42
C VAL A 178 -14.14 -4.09 -1.66
N ASP A 179 -15.32 -3.52 -1.82
CA ASP A 179 -16.09 -3.61 -3.07
C ASP A 179 -16.18 -2.21 -3.71
N LEU A 180 -15.46 -2.03 -4.82
CA LEU A 180 -15.42 -0.74 -5.53
C LEU A 180 -16.70 -0.45 -6.31
N ALA A 181 -17.59 -1.43 -6.48
CA ALA A 181 -18.86 -1.30 -7.20
C ALA A 181 -20.07 -1.12 -6.26
N ALA A 182 -19.93 -1.43 -4.98
CA ALA A 182 -21.00 -1.32 -3.98
C ALA A 182 -21.20 0.12 -3.46
N PRO A 183 -22.39 0.47 -2.96
CA PRO A 183 -22.65 1.75 -2.29
C PRO A 183 -21.80 1.91 -1.03
N ASP A 184 -21.77 0.89 -0.16
CA ASP A 184 -20.83 0.76 0.95
C ASP A 184 -19.60 0.01 0.44
N SER A 185 -18.45 0.68 0.33
CA SER A 185 -17.24 0.03 -0.18
C SER A 185 -16.47 -0.77 0.84
N ILE A 186 -16.56 -0.40 2.12
CA ILE A 186 -15.82 -1.08 3.19
C ILE A 186 -16.79 -1.88 4.05
N ILE A 187 -16.67 -3.20 4.00
CA ILE A 187 -17.47 -4.12 4.81
C ILE A 187 -16.56 -5.05 5.61
N ALA A 188 -17.09 -5.66 6.68
CA ALA A 188 -16.35 -6.66 7.43
C ALA A 188 -15.95 -7.84 6.52
N CYS A 189 -14.74 -8.38 6.72
CA CYS A 189 -14.30 -9.59 6.03
C CYS A 189 -15.28 -10.74 6.39
N PRO A 190 -15.98 -11.33 5.41
CA PRO A 190 -17.10 -12.25 5.69
C PRO A 190 -16.66 -13.63 6.16
N ALA A 191 -15.49 -14.08 5.72
CA ALA A 191 -14.92 -15.38 6.03
C ALA A 191 -13.41 -15.36 5.75
N ALA A 192 -12.68 -16.30 6.33
CA ALA A 192 -11.25 -16.49 6.05
C ALA A 192 -11.02 -16.79 4.55
N PRO A 193 -10.26 -15.96 3.82
CA PRO A 193 -9.96 -16.22 2.41
C PRO A 193 -9.04 -17.44 2.24
N ALA A 194 -9.27 -18.25 1.21
CA ALA A 194 -8.37 -19.35 0.87
C ALA A 194 -7.01 -18.82 0.38
N ALA A 195 -5.98 -19.67 0.34
CA ALA A 195 -4.62 -19.24 0.00
C ALA A 195 -4.51 -18.53 -1.37
N GLY A 196 -5.34 -18.90 -2.35
CA GLY A 196 -5.39 -18.27 -3.68
C GLY A 196 -6.17 -16.95 -3.74
N ASP A 197 -7.02 -16.68 -2.75
CA ASP A 197 -7.94 -15.53 -2.76
C ASP A 197 -7.24 -14.22 -2.41
N TRP A 198 -6.01 -14.27 -1.90
CA TRP A 198 -5.18 -13.10 -1.56
C TRP A 198 -4.54 -12.44 -2.79
N ALA A 199 -4.68 -13.02 -3.99
CA ALA A 199 -4.10 -12.46 -5.21
C ALA A 199 -5.00 -11.44 -5.91
N VAL A 200 -6.27 -11.30 -5.51
CA VAL A 200 -7.26 -10.44 -6.17
C VAL A 200 -8.03 -9.65 -5.11
N TYR A 201 -8.20 -8.35 -5.33
CA TYR A 201 -8.84 -7.45 -4.36
C TYR A 201 -10.32 -7.77 -4.09
N THR A 202 -11.03 -8.39 -5.03
CA THR A 202 -12.45 -8.75 -4.89
C THR A 202 -12.66 -9.92 -3.94
N THR A 203 -11.66 -10.80 -3.83
CA THR A 203 -11.72 -12.02 -3.01
C THR A 203 -10.89 -11.91 -1.73
N ALA A 204 -9.88 -11.03 -1.73
CA ALA A 204 -9.01 -10.82 -0.58
C ALA A 204 -9.69 -9.99 0.52
N CYS A 205 -9.20 -10.16 1.74
CA CYS A 205 -9.45 -9.20 2.82
C CYS A 205 -8.26 -8.26 2.95
N LEU A 206 -8.54 -6.99 3.17
CA LEU A 206 -7.60 -5.88 3.12
C LEU A 206 -7.45 -5.27 4.51
N VAL A 207 -6.27 -4.72 4.76
CA VAL A 207 -6.05 -3.78 5.85
C VAL A 207 -6.44 -2.41 5.34
N CYS A 208 -7.36 -1.74 6.01
CA CYS A 208 -7.77 -0.36 5.72
C CYS A 208 -7.31 0.57 6.83
N ILE A 209 -6.78 1.73 6.45
CA ILE A 209 -6.34 2.79 7.36
C ILE A 209 -7.23 4.02 7.08
N PRO A 210 -7.78 4.73 8.08
CA PRO A 210 -7.71 4.40 9.51
C PRO A 210 -8.42 3.07 9.85
N GLU A 211 -7.96 2.41 10.93
CA GLU A 211 -8.57 1.18 11.43
C GLU A 211 -9.78 1.55 12.31
N GLU A 212 -10.92 1.84 11.68
CA GLU A 212 -12.21 2.02 12.38
C GLU A 212 -13.04 0.73 12.47
#